data_AF-A0A8T6U1Q7-F1
#
_entry.id   AF-A0A8T6U1Q7-F1
#
_cell.length_a   1.000
_cell.length_b   1.000
_cell.length_c   1.000
_cell.angle_alpha   90.00
_cell.angle_beta   90.00
_cell.angle_gamma   90.00
#
_symmetry.space_group_name_H-M   'P 1'
#
loop_
_entity.id
_entity.type
_entity.pdbx_description
1 polymer ?
#
loop_
_entity_poly.entity_id
_entity_poly.type
_entity_poly.pdbx_seq_one_letter_code
_entity_poly.pdbx_strand_id
1 'polypeptide(L)'
;MDHRIIRIIFVLIGFDWLIGCEQHNPPYPVNPVISDVCWSLSFQVICKATGSDNWSDVWANNVNLYIASGDSCDFPRKPFKKSNLDFTRIEGTSDNSKDFNVWGGFES
;
A
#
# COMPACT_ATOMS: atom_id res chain seq x y z
N MET A 1 -26.24 -5.10 51.17
CA MET A 1 -25.87 -4.13 50.12
C MET A 1 -27.12 -3.32 49.79
N ASP A 2 -27.06 -1.99 49.93
CA ASP A 2 -28.24 -1.12 49.81
C ASP A 2 -28.73 -1.05 48.35
N HIS A 3 -30.03 -1.21 48.13
CA HIS A 3 -30.70 -1.10 46.84
C HIS A 3 -30.49 0.29 46.19
N ARG A 4 -30.20 1.32 47.01
CA ARG A 4 -29.83 2.66 46.55
C ARG A 4 -28.45 2.68 45.90
N ILE A 5 -27.49 1.93 46.43
CA ILE A 5 -26.12 1.81 45.90
C ILE A 5 -26.14 1.05 44.56
N ILE A 6 -26.94 -0.03 44.46
CA ILE A 6 -27.10 -0.80 43.21
C ILE A 6 -27.71 0.06 42.10
N ARG A 7 -28.70 0.91 42.41
CA ARG A 7 -29.31 1.81 41.42
C ARG A 7 -28.36 2.89 40.91
N ILE A 8 -27.51 3.45 41.77
CA ILE A 8 -26.50 4.45 41.38
C ILE A 8 -25.46 3.83 40.44
N ILE A 9 -25.02 2.60 40.72
CA ILE A 9 -24.06 1.87 39.88
C ILE A 9 -24.65 1.59 38.48
N PHE A 10 -25.92 1.19 38.38
CA PHE A 10 -26.57 0.97 37.08
C PHE A 10 -26.76 2.26 36.26
N VAL A 11 -27.00 3.41 36.91
CA VAL A 11 -27.13 4.71 36.22
C VAL A 11 -25.77 5.19 35.69
N LEU A 12 -24.68 4.96 36.42
CA LEU A 12 -23.34 5.38 36.00
C LEU A 12 -22.77 4.49 34.88
N ILE A 13 -22.99 3.17 34.91
CA ILE A 13 -22.49 2.25 33.87
C ILE A 13 -23.34 2.36 32.57
N GLY A 14 -24.61 2.75 32.67
CA GLY A 14 -25.48 2.95 31.51
C GLY A 14 -25.19 4.22 30.70
N PHE A 15 -24.48 5.19 31.28
CA PHE A 15 -24.20 6.47 30.62
C PHE A 15 -22.95 6.41 29.70
N ASP A 16 -21.98 5.56 30.03
CA ASP A 16 -20.74 5.41 29.25
C ASP A 16 -20.93 4.64 27.93
N TRP A 17 -22.03 3.91 27.75
CA TRP A 17 -22.37 3.25 26.47
C TRP A 17 -23.06 4.16 25.46
N LEU A 18 -23.40 5.40 25.84
CA LEU A 18 -24.07 6.37 24.96
C LEU A 18 -23.13 7.41 24.35
N ILE A 19 -21.90 7.54 24.85
CA ILE A 19 -20.91 8.50 24.36
C ILE A 19 -20.09 7.79 23.29
N GLY A 20 -20.56 7.94 22.04
CA GLY A 20 -20.09 7.21 20.87
C GLY A 20 -18.63 7.43 20.49
N CYS A 21 -18.23 6.70 19.43
CA CYS A 21 -16.93 6.84 18.79
C CYS A 21 -16.59 8.33 18.56
N GLU A 22 -15.51 8.79 19.17
CA GLU A 22 -14.93 10.10 18.90
C GLU A 22 -14.63 10.21 17.40
N GLN A 23 -15.37 11.06 16.69
CA GLN A 23 -15.19 11.28 15.27
C GLN A 23 -13.89 12.06 15.05
N HIS A 24 -12.78 11.33 14.92
CA HIS A 24 -11.51 11.92 14.53
C HIS A 24 -11.61 12.44 13.11
N ASN A 25 -11.59 13.76 12.96
CA ASN A 25 -11.38 14.38 11.66
C ASN A 25 -9.97 14.02 11.19
N PRO A 26 -9.78 13.65 9.90
CA PRO A 26 -8.45 13.39 9.37
C PRO A 26 -7.58 14.65 9.54
N PRO A 27 -6.25 14.50 9.77
CA PRO A 27 -5.35 15.63 9.99
C PRO A 27 -5.23 16.55 8.76
N TYR A 28 -5.70 16.08 7.60
CA TYR A 28 -5.71 16.83 6.35
C TYR A 28 -7.12 16.91 5.78
N PRO A 29 -7.50 18.02 5.13
CA PRO A 29 -8.73 18.12 4.37
C PRO A 29 -8.83 17.03 3.30
N VAL A 30 -10.06 16.65 2.96
CA VAL A 30 -10.33 15.71 1.87
C VAL A 30 -9.81 16.30 0.55
N ASN A 31 -9.08 15.49 -0.22
CA ASN A 31 -8.61 15.89 -1.54
C ASN A 31 -9.82 15.97 -2.49
N PRO A 32 -10.04 17.08 -3.22
CA PRO A 32 -11.19 17.22 -4.13
C PRO A 32 -11.13 16.27 -5.34
N VAL A 33 -9.97 15.68 -5.65
CA VAL A 33 -9.75 14.77 -6.78
C VAL A 33 -9.73 13.31 -6.33
N ILE A 34 -9.14 13.01 -5.16
CA ILE A 34 -9.02 11.65 -4.62
C ILE A 34 -9.99 11.51 -3.44
N SER A 35 -11.19 11.00 -3.70
CA SER A 35 -12.27 10.91 -2.71
C SER A 35 -12.30 9.59 -1.93
N ASP A 36 -11.74 8.52 -2.48
CA ASP A 36 -11.82 7.17 -1.90
C ASP A 36 -10.70 6.25 -2.40
N VAL A 37 -10.49 5.12 -1.70
CA VAL A 37 -9.56 4.04 -2.05
C VAL A 37 -10.29 2.71 -1.95
N CYS A 38 -10.39 1.98 -3.07
CA CYS A 38 -10.92 0.62 -3.11
C CYS A 38 -9.78 -0.39 -3.27
N TRP A 39 -9.74 -1.39 -2.39
CA TRP A 39 -8.75 -2.47 -2.45
C TRP A 39 -9.23 -3.63 -3.30
N SER A 40 -8.36 -4.18 -4.14
CA SER A 40 -8.64 -5.41 -4.91
C SER A 40 -8.49 -6.65 -4.02
N LEU A 41 -9.14 -7.75 -4.42
CA LEU A 41 -9.01 -9.03 -3.73
C LEU A 41 -7.60 -9.60 -3.95
N SER A 42 -7.03 -10.28 -2.96
CA SER A 42 -5.64 -10.74 -2.98
C SER A 42 -5.30 -11.64 -4.19
N PHE A 43 -6.25 -12.48 -4.64
CA PHE A 43 -6.05 -13.34 -5.81
C PHE A 43 -6.06 -12.61 -7.15
N GLN A 44 -6.43 -11.32 -7.18
CA GLN A 44 -6.39 -10.46 -8.36
C GLN A 44 -5.09 -9.64 -8.43
N VAL A 45 -4.27 -9.67 -7.38
CA VAL A 45 -3.03 -8.89 -7.30
C VAL A 45 -1.85 -9.74 -7.73
N ILE A 46 -1.08 -9.23 -8.69
CA ILE A 46 0.16 -9.87 -9.15
C ILE A 46 1.34 -9.22 -8.43
N CYS A 47 2.00 -9.99 -7.55
CA CYS A 47 3.22 -9.57 -6.85
C CYS A 47 4.44 -10.27 -7.47
N LYS A 48 5.02 -9.67 -8.51
CA LYS A 48 6.23 -10.21 -9.17
C LYS A 48 7.54 -9.82 -8.49
N ALA A 49 7.47 -8.83 -7.61
CA ALA A 49 8.64 -8.08 -7.20
C ALA A 49 8.56 -7.79 -5.70
N THR A 50 9.16 -8.69 -4.93
CA THR A 50 8.99 -8.86 -3.49
C THR A 50 10.18 -8.41 -2.65
N GLY A 51 11.30 -8.07 -3.30
CA GLY A 51 12.59 -7.83 -2.66
C GLY A 51 13.01 -6.37 -2.55
N SER A 52 12.28 -5.44 -3.17
CA SER A 52 12.58 -4.01 -3.17
C SER A 52 11.76 -3.22 -2.14
N ASP A 53 12.36 -2.19 -1.55
CA ASP A 53 11.78 -1.36 -0.49
C ASP A 53 11.12 -0.07 -1.00
N ASN A 54 11.58 0.46 -2.14
CA ASN A 54 11.10 1.70 -2.72
C ASN A 54 10.81 1.56 -4.22
N TRP A 55 9.72 2.20 -4.66
CA TRP A 55 9.15 2.06 -6.01
C TRP A 55 8.68 3.42 -6.48
N SER A 56 9.52 4.11 -7.26
CA SER A 56 9.09 5.31 -7.97
C SER A 56 8.74 4.92 -9.40
N ASP A 57 7.48 5.09 -9.79
CA ASP A 57 6.98 4.70 -11.10
C ASP A 57 6.31 5.83 -11.88
N VAL A 58 6.33 5.72 -13.20
CA VAL A 58 5.67 6.67 -14.11
C VAL A 58 5.20 5.99 -15.39
N TRP A 59 3.98 6.33 -15.81
CA TRP A 59 3.46 5.98 -17.13
C TRP A 59 4.01 6.93 -18.18
N ALA A 60 4.64 6.38 -19.21
CA ALA A 60 5.07 7.15 -20.38
C ALA A 60 3.97 7.20 -21.45
N ASN A 61 4.13 8.11 -22.41
CA ASN A 61 3.19 8.28 -23.54
C ASN A 61 3.13 7.07 -24.49
N ASN A 62 4.09 6.14 -24.39
CA ASN A 62 4.12 4.89 -25.14
C ASN A 62 3.37 3.75 -24.42
N VAL A 63 2.59 4.05 -23.39
CA VAL A 63 1.77 3.09 -22.62
C VAL A 63 2.62 2.08 -21.83
N ASN A 64 3.91 2.37 -21.64
CA ASN A 64 4.78 1.57 -20.78
C ASN A 64 4.91 2.23 -19.41
N LEU A 65 5.00 1.40 -18.38
CA LEU A 65 5.31 1.80 -17.02
C LEU A 65 6.82 1.67 -16.80
N TYR A 66 7.44 2.72 -16.30
CA TYR A 66 8.87 2.74 -15.96
C TYR A 66 9.01 2.86 -14.44
N ILE A 67 9.87 2.03 -13.86
CA ILE A 67 10.02 1.88 -12.42
C ILE A 67 11.50 2.02 -12.07
N ALA A 68 11.80 2.91 -11.13
CA ALA A 68 13.07 2.96 -10.43
C ALA A 68 12.89 2.34 -9.05
N SER A 69 13.77 1.39 -8.72
CA SER A 69 13.70 0.61 -7.49
C SER A 69 15.05 0.57 -6.79
N GLY A 70 15.04 0.76 -5.48
CA GLY A 70 16.18 0.62 -4.59
C GLY A 70 16.29 -0.79 -4.06
N ASP A 71 17.53 -1.21 -3.79
CA ASP A 71 17.85 -2.46 -3.09
C ASP A 71 17.15 -3.70 -3.65
N SER A 72 16.87 -3.71 -4.95
CA SER A 72 15.99 -4.67 -5.58
C SER A 72 16.70 -5.93 -6.03
N CYS A 73 15.95 -7.03 -6.04
CA CYS A 73 16.32 -8.31 -6.67
C CYS A 73 15.20 -8.84 -7.58
N ASP A 74 14.31 -7.96 -8.01
CA ASP A 74 12.97 -8.31 -8.49
C ASP A 74 12.82 -8.45 -10.00
N PHE A 75 13.73 -7.87 -10.77
CA PHE A 75 13.80 -8.07 -12.23
C PHE A 75 15.24 -8.36 -12.71
N PRO A 76 15.97 -9.30 -12.10
CA PRO A 76 17.38 -9.49 -12.35
C PRO A 76 17.63 -10.22 -13.66
N ARG A 77 18.67 -9.76 -14.39
CA ARG A 77 19.26 -10.54 -15.47
C ARG A 77 20.11 -11.66 -14.86
N LYS A 78 20.20 -12.82 -15.51
CA LYS A 78 21.15 -13.86 -15.07
C LYS A 78 22.58 -13.34 -15.27
N PRO A 79 23.49 -13.50 -14.28
CA PRO A 79 23.29 -14.11 -12.95
C PRO A 79 22.55 -13.19 -11.96
N PHE A 80 21.67 -13.78 -11.14
CA PHE A 80 20.87 -13.07 -10.14
C PHE A 80 21.77 -12.38 -9.10
N LYS A 81 21.83 -11.04 -9.11
CA LYS A 81 22.53 -10.23 -8.11
C LYS A 81 21.64 -9.06 -7.66
N LYS A 82 21.65 -8.78 -6.35
CA LYS A 82 20.99 -7.61 -5.77
C LYS A 82 21.68 -6.35 -6.27
N SER A 83 20.90 -5.35 -6.66
CA SER A 83 21.40 -4.02 -7.04
C SER A 83 21.00 -2.99 -5.99
N ASN A 84 21.81 -1.96 -5.80
CA ASN A 84 21.41 -0.81 -4.98
C ASN A 84 20.34 0.03 -5.70
N LEU A 85 20.34 0.03 -7.03
CA LEU A 85 19.39 0.74 -7.88
C LEU A 85 19.13 -0.08 -9.15
N ASP A 86 17.87 -0.29 -9.49
CA ASP A 86 17.43 -0.91 -10.74
C ASP A 86 16.46 0.01 -11.49
N PHE A 87 16.41 -0.19 -12.81
CA PHE A 87 15.46 0.46 -13.70
C PHE A 87 14.76 -0.58 -14.57
N THR A 88 13.44 -0.66 -14.42
CA THR A 88 12.58 -1.67 -15.06
C THR A 88 11.53 -1.00 -15.92
N ARG A 89 11.21 -1.60 -17.07
CA ARG A 89 10.07 -1.24 -17.91
C ARG A 89 9.06 -2.38 -17.87
N ILE A 90 7.80 -2.06 -17.61
CA ILE A 90 6.68 -2.99 -17.73
C ILE A 90 5.83 -2.58 -18.93
N GLU A 91 5.50 -3.54 -19.78
CA GLU A 91 4.65 -3.38 -20.95
C GLU A 91 3.39 -4.25 -20.81
N GLY A 92 2.30 -3.81 -21.44
CA GLY A 92 1.04 -4.56 -21.50
C GLY A 92 0.03 -4.16 -20.43
N THR A 93 -0.99 -5.01 -20.26
CA THR A 93 -2.08 -4.83 -19.28
C THR A 93 -1.77 -5.56 -17.97
N SER A 94 -2.55 -5.32 -16.93
CA SER A 94 -2.33 -5.95 -15.62
C SER A 94 -2.36 -7.49 -15.68
N ASP A 95 -3.24 -8.07 -16.49
CA ASP A 95 -3.41 -9.51 -16.68
C ASP A 95 -2.38 -10.14 -17.64
N ASN A 96 -1.78 -9.35 -18.52
CA ASN A 96 -0.80 -9.81 -19.51
C ASN A 96 0.40 -8.86 -19.58
N SER A 97 1.05 -8.66 -18.43
CA SER A 97 2.22 -7.78 -18.31
C SER A 97 3.52 -8.52 -18.56
N LYS A 98 4.44 -7.84 -19.24
CA LYS A 98 5.82 -8.30 -19.42
C LYS A 98 6.79 -7.25 -18.90
N ASP A 99 7.68 -7.71 -18.02
CA ASP A 99 8.73 -6.92 -17.41
C ASP A 99 10.04 -7.04 -18.20
N PHE A 100 10.78 -5.93 -18.24
CA PHE A 100 12.06 -5.80 -18.91
C PHE A 100 13.03 -5.04 -18.00
N ASN A 101 14.11 -5.70 -17.61
CA ASN A 101 15.24 -5.02 -17.00
C ASN A 101 15.89 -4.09 -18.05
N VAL A 102 15.85 -2.79 -17.79
CA VAL A 102 16.49 -1.77 -18.64
C VAL A 102 17.90 -1.48 -18.15
N TRP A 103 18.09 -1.39 -16.83
CA TRP A 103 19.39 -1.18 -16.19
C TRP A 103 19.40 -1.70 -14.75
N GLY A 104 20.59 -1.98 -14.22
CA GLY A 104 20.80 -2.51 -12.87
C GLY A 104 21.18 -4.00 -12.85
N GLY A 105 21.49 -4.53 -11.67
CA GLY A 105 22.04 -5.88 -11.52
C GLY A 105 23.50 -6.05 -11.98
N PHE A 106 24.20 -4.95 -12.24
CA PHE A 106 25.64 -4.91 -12.52
C PHE A 106 26.37 -4.37 -11.29
N GLU A 107 27.39 -5.10 -10.83
CA GLU A 107 28.40 -4.71 -9.82
C GLU A 107 28.01 -3.61 -8.80
N SER A 108 27.62 -4.04 -7.60
CA SER A 108 27.81 -3.29 -6.34
C SER A 108 29.27 -3.36 -5.88
#